data_AF-A0A838RDV8-F1
#
_entry.id   AF-A0A838RDV8-F1
#
_cell.length_a   1.000
_cell.length_b   1.000
_cell.length_c   1.000
_cell.angle_alpha   90.00
_cell.angle_beta   90.00
_cell.angle_gamma   90.00
#
_symmetry.space_group_name_H-M   'P 1'
#
loop_
_entity.id
_entity.type
_entity.pdbx_description
1 polymer ?
#
loop_
_entity_poly.entity_id
_entity_poly.type
_entity_poly.pdbx_seq_one_letter_code
_entity_poly.pdbx_strand_id
1 'polypeptide(L)'
;MHLDVSTHLDCSPAAAWREVQSSRLLQHIAFPLVGFEPLDPPHLPVAWEPGRYRVRLKLGMLLPLGAHDLNLSVTTADSTSGQERYEVRDNGAGGLISRWDHRITIVPDPRGGTLYSDQVEVQAGALTLFAWGFAWLFYHYRQWRWRQLVQNQFAYDQGGGSMKEVMEKELRVAFSRGAQPVWFRVLKWVLFISLTVALRRSATLRVWLLGGPLVGLVVHFIYRWKTAAWTQPWGGWEDLAAAQDDR
;
A
#
# COMPACT_ATOMS: atom_id res chain seq x y z
N MET A 1 -15.68 6.02 5.99
CA MET A 1 -14.78 7.20 6.07
C MET A 1 -14.23 7.48 4.68
N HIS A 2 -13.98 8.74 4.34
CA HIS A 2 -13.49 9.15 3.03
C HIS A 2 -12.02 9.58 3.12
N LEU A 3 -11.27 9.35 2.05
CA LEU A 3 -9.90 9.75 1.86
C LEU A 3 -9.75 10.32 0.45
N ASP A 4 -9.11 11.47 0.32
CA ASP A 4 -8.71 12.05 -0.96
C ASP A 4 -7.20 12.34 -0.88
N VAL A 5 -6.42 11.69 -1.76
CA VAL A 5 -4.98 11.91 -1.87
C VAL A 5 -4.65 12.21 -3.32
N SER A 6 -3.90 13.27 -3.57
CA SER A 6 -3.53 13.68 -4.91
C SER A 6 -2.03 13.92 -5.02
N THR A 7 -1.47 13.64 -6.20
CA THR A 7 -0.07 13.91 -6.50
C THR A 7 0.12 14.37 -7.95
N HIS A 8 1.18 15.14 -8.16
CA HIS A 8 1.61 15.56 -9.47
C HIS A 8 2.58 14.54 -10.07
N LEU A 9 2.47 14.32 -11.37
CA LEU A 9 3.28 13.41 -12.14
C LEU A 9 3.85 14.09 -13.37
N ASP A 10 5.15 13.95 -13.53
CA ASP A 10 5.89 14.50 -14.67
C ASP A 10 5.78 13.58 -15.89
N CYS A 11 4.54 13.36 -16.35
CA CYS A 11 4.21 12.59 -17.55
C CYS A 11 2.90 13.10 -18.16
N SER A 12 2.60 12.72 -19.41
CA SER A 12 1.33 13.10 -20.05
C SER A 12 0.14 12.32 -19.47
N PRO A 13 -1.08 12.90 -19.45
CA PRO A 13 -2.28 12.22 -18.97
C PRO A 13 -2.52 10.89 -19.71
N ALA A 14 -2.28 10.85 -21.02
CA ALA A 14 -2.36 9.63 -21.82
C ALA A 14 -1.35 8.54 -21.42
N ALA A 15 -0.13 8.92 -20.99
CA ALA A 15 0.86 7.96 -20.49
C ALA A 15 0.43 7.39 -19.14
N ALA A 16 0.03 8.26 -18.21
CA ALA A 16 -0.51 7.84 -16.91
C ALA A 16 -1.74 6.92 -17.08
N TRP A 17 -2.62 7.26 -18.03
CA TRP A 17 -3.82 6.47 -18.34
C TRP A 17 -3.50 5.08 -18.89
N ARG A 18 -2.50 4.96 -19.76
CA ARG A 18 -2.08 3.66 -20.29
C ARG A 18 -1.56 2.76 -19.18
N GLU A 19 -0.73 3.29 -18.30
CA GLU A 19 -0.14 2.52 -17.22
C GLU A 19 -1.20 2.12 -16.18
N VAL A 20 -2.09 3.04 -15.78
CA VAL A 20 -3.12 2.79 -14.74
C VAL A 20 -4.04 1.60 -15.07
N GLN A 21 -4.20 1.32 -16.36
CA GLN A 21 -4.97 0.20 -16.85
C GLN A 21 -4.22 -1.14 -16.77
N SER A 22 -2.98 -1.21 -16.29
CA SER A 22 -2.21 -2.45 -16.23
C SER A 22 -2.20 -3.10 -14.84
N SER A 23 -2.20 -4.43 -14.78
CA SER A 23 -2.03 -5.17 -13.52
C SER A 23 -0.60 -5.08 -13.00
N ARG A 24 0.39 -4.97 -13.90
CA ARG A 24 1.82 -4.86 -13.57
C ARG A 24 2.06 -3.70 -12.64
N LEU A 25 1.41 -2.60 -12.97
CA LEU A 25 1.49 -1.39 -12.23
C LEU A 25 0.90 -1.50 -10.82
N LEU A 26 -0.35 -1.99 -10.71
CA LEU A 26 -1.01 -2.17 -9.40
C LEU A 26 -0.10 -2.95 -8.46
N GLN A 27 0.49 -4.04 -8.97
CA GLN A 27 1.44 -4.85 -8.22
C GLN A 27 2.69 -4.04 -7.84
N HIS A 28 3.29 -3.29 -8.77
CA HIS A 28 4.49 -2.50 -8.51
C HIS A 28 4.30 -1.44 -7.41
N ILE A 29 3.22 -0.65 -7.48
CA ILE A 29 2.99 0.45 -6.53
C ILE A 29 2.43 0.00 -5.19
N ALA A 30 1.74 -1.14 -5.15
CA ALA A 30 1.28 -1.73 -3.91
C ALA A 30 2.39 -2.53 -3.22
N PHE A 31 3.36 -3.06 -3.99
CA PHE A 31 4.44 -3.88 -3.44
C PHE A 31 5.36 -3.05 -2.53
N PRO A 32 5.74 -3.58 -1.36
CA PRO A 32 5.35 -4.88 -0.78
C PRO A 32 4.24 -4.77 0.27
N LEU A 33 3.60 -3.60 0.39
CA LEU A 33 2.56 -3.38 1.38
C LEU A 33 1.38 -4.32 1.17
N VAL A 34 0.92 -4.44 -0.08
CA VAL A 34 -0.21 -5.28 -0.45
C VAL A 34 0.17 -6.14 -1.65
N GLY A 35 0.01 -7.46 -1.49
CA GLY A 35 0.09 -8.43 -2.57
C GLY A 35 -1.30 -8.86 -3.03
N PHE A 36 -1.43 -9.09 -4.33
CA PHE A 36 -2.67 -9.55 -4.97
C PHE A 36 -2.43 -10.95 -5.54
N GLU A 37 -3.08 -11.96 -4.96
CA GLU A 37 -3.06 -13.32 -5.50
C GLU A 37 -4.37 -13.56 -6.25
N PRO A 38 -4.35 -13.78 -7.57
CA PRO A 38 -5.56 -14.02 -8.35
C PRO A 38 -6.26 -15.30 -7.90
N LEU A 39 -7.58 -15.23 -7.72
CA LEU A 39 -8.43 -16.38 -7.44
C LEU A 39 -9.34 -16.70 -8.62
N ASP A 40 -9.93 -15.67 -9.23
CA ASP A 40 -10.76 -15.79 -10.42
C ASP A 40 -10.77 -14.48 -11.23
N PRO A 41 -10.29 -14.46 -12.49
CA PRO A 41 -9.56 -15.53 -13.18
C PRO A 41 -8.25 -15.94 -12.47
N PRO A 42 -7.66 -17.11 -12.78
CA PRO A 42 -6.48 -17.64 -12.07
C PRO A 42 -5.18 -16.86 -12.34
N HIS A 43 -5.23 -15.85 -13.21
CA HIS A 43 -4.15 -14.91 -13.47
C HIS A 43 -4.73 -13.50 -13.59
N LEU A 44 -3.97 -12.49 -13.17
CA LEU A 44 -4.35 -11.10 -13.42
C LEU A 44 -4.14 -10.79 -14.92
N PRO A 45 -5.05 -10.04 -15.55
CA PRO A 45 -4.91 -9.71 -16.96
C PRO A 45 -3.75 -8.71 -17.16
N VAL A 46 -3.17 -8.65 -18.35
CA VAL A 46 -2.10 -7.66 -18.62
C VAL A 46 -2.66 -6.24 -18.51
N ALA A 47 -3.82 -6.01 -19.11
CA ALA A 47 -4.62 -4.80 -19.00
C ALA A 47 -5.99 -5.14 -18.41
N TRP A 48 -6.50 -4.28 -17.54
CA TRP A 48 -7.80 -4.42 -16.90
C TRP A 48 -8.92 -4.17 -17.90
N GLU A 49 -9.93 -5.03 -17.87
CA GLU A 49 -11.20 -4.81 -18.55
C GLU A 49 -12.27 -4.49 -17.50
N PRO A 50 -13.35 -3.78 -17.86
CA PRO A 50 -14.49 -3.62 -16.98
C PRO A 50 -15.06 -5.00 -16.59
N GLY A 51 -15.21 -5.24 -15.29
CA GLY A 51 -15.62 -6.56 -14.81
C GLY A 51 -15.25 -6.83 -13.36
N ARG A 52 -15.55 -8.06 -12.92
CA ARG A 52 -15.27 -8.52 -11.57
C ARG A 52 -14.04 -9.43 -11.58
N TYR A 53 -13.09 -9.14 -10.70
CA TYR A 53 -11.89 -9.95 -10.47
C TYR A 53 -11.80 -10.31 -8.99
N ARG A 54 -11.70 -11.59 -8.68
CA ARG A 54 -11.54 -12.06 -7.30
C ARG A 54 -10.08 -12.28 -7.00
N VAL A 55 -9.59 -11.64 -5.95
CA VAL A 55 -8.19 -11.72 -5.49
C VAL A 55 -8.14 -12.05 -4.00
N ARG A 56 -7.07 -12.70 -3.56
CA ARG A 56 -6.71 -12.77 -2.15
C ARG A 56 -5.70 -11.68 -1.86
N LEU A 57 -6.02 -10.83 -0.89
CA LEU A 57 -5.12 -9.77 -0.44
C LEU A 57 -4.14 -10.33 0.59
N LYS A 58 -2.85 -9.98 0.45
CA LYS A 58 -1.80 -10.30 1.42
C LYS A 58 -1.16 -9.02 1.93
N LEU A 59 -1.27 -8.75 3.23
CA LEU A 59 -0.57 -7.62 3.87
C LEU A 59 0.89 -7.99 4.11
N GLY A 60 1.82 -7.11 3.71
CA GLY A 60 3.25 -7.39 3.79
C GLY A 60 3.65 -8.67 3.05
N MET A 61 2.92 -9.01 1.98
CA MET A 61 3.06 -10.24 1.19
C MET A 61 2.77 -11.58 1.89
N LEU A 62 2.52 -11.59 3.21
CA LEU A 62 2.45 -12.82 4.01
C LEU A 62 1.09 -13.03 4.69
N LEU A 63 0.52 -11.99 5.30
CA LEU A 63 -0.68 -12.12 6.12
C LEU A 63 -1.93 -12.07 5.22
N PRO A 64 -2.67 -13.18 5.03
CA PRO A 64 -3.86 -13.17 4.21
C PRO A 64 -4.96 -12.34 4.90
N LEU A 65 -5.45 -11.31 4.21
CA LEU A 65 -6.56 -10.47 4.68
C LEU A 65 -7.94 -10.97 4.23
N GLY A 66 -7.96 -12.05 3.44
CA GLY A 66 -9.17 -12.66 2.89
C GLY A 66 -9.32 -12.42 1.39
N ALA A 67 -10.41 -12.96 0.83
CA ALA A 67 -10.78 -12.71 -0.55
C ALA A 67 -11.44 -11.35 -0.69
N HIS A 68 -11.12 -10.65 -1.77
CA HIS A 68 -11.64 -9.34 -2.14
C HIS A 68 -12.07 -9.39 -3.61
N ASP A 69 -13.25 -8.87 -3.90
CA ASP A 69 -13.75 -8.72 -5.26
C ASP A 69 -13.43 -7.30 -5.72
N LEU A 70 -12.63 -7.15 -6.77
CA LEU A 70 -12.40 -5.91 -7.49
C LEU A 70 -13.51 -5.78 -8.53
N ASN A 71 -14.27 -4.69 -8.51
CA ASN A 71 -15.35 -4.44 -9.45
C ASN A 71 -15.01 -3.19 -10.26
N LEU A 72 -14.32 -3.41 -11.38
CA LEU A 72 -13.74 -2.34 -12.18
C LEU A 72 -14.77 -1.79 -13.17
N SER A 73 -14.88 -0.46 -13.15
CA SER A 73 -15.63 0.32 -14.13
C SER A 73 -14.75 1.45 -14.63
N VAL A 74 -14.74 1.63 -15.94
CA VAL A 74 -13.91 2.62 -16.62
C VAL A 74 -14.83 3.65 -17.25
N THR A 75 -14.65 4.92 -16.89
CA THR A 75 -15.37 6.04 -17.50
C THR A 75 -14.35 6.98 -18.11
N THR A 76 -14.30 7.01 -19.43
CA THR A 76 -13.57 8.06 -20.16
C THR A 76 -14.55 9.19 -20.42
N ALA A 77 -14.30 10.37 -19.86
CA ALA A 77 -15.07 11.55 -20.25
C ALA A 77 -14.52 12.02 -21.61
N ASP A 78 -15.42 12.07 -22.59
CA ASP A 78 -15.16 12.33 -24.00
C ASP A 78 -14.35 13.62 -24.22
N SER A 79 -13.38 13.57 -25.15
CA SER A 79 -12.42 14.63 -25.49
C SER A 79 -13.03 15.87 -26.15
N THR A 80 -14.35 16.06 -26.04
CA THR A 80 -15.13 17.06 -26.78
C THR A 80 -14.86 18.50 -26.32
N SER A 81 -14.15 18.72 -25.20
CA SER A 81 -13.79 20.06 -24.71
C SER A 81 -12.31 20.26 -24.34
N GLY A 82 -11.38 19.52 -24.96
CA GLY A 82 -9.94 19.75 -24.79
C GLY A 82 -9.40 19.50 -23.36
N GLN A 83 -10.17 18.85 -22.50
CA GLN A 83 -9.73 18.37 -21.18
C GLN A 83 -9.81 16.85 -21.17
N GLU A 84 -8.66 16.21 -21.39
CA GLU A 84 -8.51 14.76 -21.24
C GLU A 84 -8.75 14.40 -19.76
N ARG A 85 -9.95 13.91 -19.43
CA ARG A 85 -10.26 13.44 -18.08
C ARG A 85 -10.56 11.96 -18.11
N TYR A 86 -9.70 11.20 -17.43
CA TYR A 86 -9.86 9.77 -17.31
C TYR A 86 -10.25 9.39 -15.88
N GLU A 87 -11.16 8.43 -15.77
CA GLU A 87 -11.64 7.93 -14.48
C GLU A 87 -11.72 6.41 -14.46
N VAL A 88 -11.17 5.80 -13.41
CA VAL A 88 -11.38 4.38 -13.07
C VAL A 88 -12.06 4.33 -11.73
N ARG A 89 -13.07 3.50 -11.58
CA ARG A 89 -13.70 3.22 -10.30
C ARG A 89 -13.71 1.73 -10.03
N ASP A 90 -13.20 1.37 -8.86
CA ASP A 90 -13.34 0.07 -8.23
C ASP A 90 -14.33 0.18 -7.07
N ASN A 91 -15.51 -0.43 -7.20
CA ASN A 91 -16.49 -0.50 -6.11
C ASN A 91 -16.55 -1.89 -5.46
N GLY A 92 -15.36 -2.48 -5.27
CA GLY A 92 -15.16 -3.78 -4.68
C GLY A 92 -15.58 -3.94 -3.21
N ALA A 93 -15.66 -5.20 -2.80
CA ALA A 93 -15.94 -5.58 -1.41
C ALA A 93 -15.34 -6.95 -1.09
N GLY A 94 -15.04 -7.22 0.19
CA GLY A 94 -14.69 -8.57 0.61
C GLY A 94 -14.03 -8.66 1.98
N GLY A 95 -14.17 -9.84 2.60
CA GLY A 95 -13.59 -10.17 3.91
C GLY A 95 -14.02 -9.20 5.00
N LEU A 96 -13.04 -8.55 5.64
CA LEU A 96 -13.22 -7.59 6.75
C LEU A 96 -13.66 -6.19 6.27
N ILE A 97 -13.60 -5.90 4.97
CA ILE A 97 -13.92 -4.60 4.38
C ILE A 97 -15.24 -4.74 3.62
N SER A 98 -16.32 -4.24 4.23
CA SER A 98 -17.67 -4.35 3.69
C SER A 98 -17.91 -3.44 2.49
N ARG A 99 -17.16 -2.33 2.37
CA ARG A 99 -17.17 -1.46 1.20
C ARG A 99 -15.80 -0.86 0.96
N TRP A 100 -15.33 -0.98 -0.28
CA TRP A 100 -14.16 -0.31 -0.80
C TRP A 100 -14.55 0.38 -2.11
N ASP A 101 -14.81 1.68 -2.05
CA ASP A 101 -15.16 2.49 -3.23
C ASP A 101 -13.97 3.38 -3.55
N HIS A 102 -13.13 2.92 -4.47
CA HIS A 102 -11.93 3.63 -4.92
C HIS A 102 -12.16 4.22 -6.30
N ARG A 103 -11.96 5.53 -6.42
CA ARG A 103 -12.01 6.27 -7.68
C ARG A 103 -10.65 6.88 -7.93
N ILE A 104 -10.13 6.63 -9.12
CA ILE A 104 -8.90 7.23 -9.64
C ILE A 104 -9.32 8.26 -10.67
N THR A 105 -8.77 9.46 -10.58
CA THR A 105 -8.93 10.52 -11.59
C THR A 105 -7.58 10.96 -12.11
N ILE A 106 -7.48 11.10 -13.43
CA ILE A 106 -6.29 11.56 -14.15
C ILE A 106 -6.71 12.74 -15.01
N VAL A 107 -6.11 13.91 -14.77
CA VAL A 107 -6.37 15.15 -15.52
C VAL A 107 -5.06 15.88 -15.80
N PRO A 108 -4.99 16.71 -16.86
CA PRO A 108 -3.90 17.64 -17.08
C PRO A 108 -3.70 18.55 -15.86
N ASP A 109 -2.46 18.69 -15.41
CA ASP A 109 -2.13 19.70 -14.40
C ASP A 109 -1.89 21.05 -15.11
N PRO A 110 -2.49 22.16 -14.65
CA PRO A 110 -2.23 23.50 -15.20
C PRO A 110 -0.75 23.90 -15.23
N ARG A 111 0.10 23.28 -14.40
CA ARG A 111 1.54 23.51 -14.33
C ARG A 111 2.35 22.69 -15.34
N GLY A 112 1.68 21.91 -16.19
CA GLY A 112 2.28 20.89 -17.06
C GLY A 112 2.25 19.51 -16.41
N GLY A 113 2.28 18.43 -17.19
CA GLY A 113 2.20 17.07 -16.65
C GLY A 113 0.77 16.64 -16.27
N THR A 114 0.66 15.80 -15.24
CA THR A 114 -0.59 15.12 -14.86
C THR A 114 -0.88 15.24 -13.38
N LEU A 115 -2.11 15.62 -13.04
CA LEU A 115 -2.66 15.51 -11.68
C LEU A 115 -3.38 14.17 -11.54
N TYR A 116 -2.90 13.36 -10.61
CA TYR A 116 -3.45 12.04 -10.30
C TYR A 116 -4.05 12.06 -8.90
N SER A 117 -5.30 11.59 -8.77
CA SER A 117 -6.05 11.59 -7.51
C SER A 117 -6.62 10.21 -7.20
N ASP A 118 -6.46 9.75 -5.95
CA ASP A 118 -7.13 8.60 -5.38
C ASP A 118 -8.18 9.06 -4.36
N GLN A 119 -9.44 8.77 -4.63
CA GLN A 119 -10.57 9.02 -3.74
C GLN A 119 -11.12 7.69 -3.24
N VAL A 120 -11.15 7.48 -1.93
CA VAL A 120 -11.42 6.16 -1.36
C VAL A 120 -12.43 6.28 -0.24
N GLU A 121 -13.53 5.53 -0.37
CA GLU A 121 -14.48 5.30 0.71
C GLU A 121 -14.26 3.92 1.31
N VAL A 122 -13.88 3.87 2.59
CA VAL A 122 -13.65 2.64 3.34
C VAL A 122 -14.73 2.46 4.40
N GLN A 123 -15.33 1.27 4.42
CA GLN A 123 -16.22 0.82 5.50
C GLN A 123 -15.82 -0.60 5.94
N ALA A 124 -15.59 -0.78 7.25
CA ALA A 124 -15.14 -2.04 7.85
C ALA A 124 -15.76 -2.26 9.25
N GLY A 125 -17.02 -1.82 9.45
CA GLY A 125 -17.70 -1.89 10.73
C GLY A 125 -16.91 -1.23 11.87
N ALA A 126 -16.73 -1.95 12.99
CA ALA A 126 -15.97 -1.46 14.15
C ALA A 126 -14.48 -1.18 13.85
N LEU A 127 -13.92 -1.73 12.77
CA LEU A 127 -12.52 -1.52 12.37
C LEU A 127 -12.35 -0.37 11.37
N THR A 128 -13.41 0.37 11.04
CA THR A 128 -13.37 1.43 10.00
C THR A 128 -12.27 2.46 10.25
N LEU A 129 -12.05 2.91 11.49
CA LEU A 129 -11.00 3.89 11.82
C LEU A 129 -9.59 3.34 11.52
N PHE A 130 -9.36 2.07 11.84
CA PHE A 130 -8.10 1.39 11.60
C PHE A 130 -7.85 1.14 10.12
N ALA A 131 -8.87 0.66 9.40
CA ALA A 131 -8.82 0.46 7.96
C ALA A 131 -8.58 1.78 7.21
N TRP A 132 -9.21 2.87 7.65
CA TRP A 132 -8.98 4.20 7.10
C TRP A 132 -7.56 4.71 7.35
N GLY A 133 -7.02 4.55 8.56
CA GLY A 133 -5.63 4.94 8.86
C GLY A 133 -4.60 4.16 8.02
N PHE A 134 -4.83 2.87 7.83
CA PHE A 134 -4.02 2.07 6.91
C PHE A 134 -4.17 2.54 5.45
N ALA A 135 -5.40 2.79 4.99
CA ALA A 135 -5.65 3.29 3.64
C ALA A 135 -4.91 4.62 3.38
N TRP A 136 -4.99 5.57 4.33
CA TRP A 136 -4.26 6.83 4.25
C TRP A 136 -2.77 6.61 3.98
N LEU A 137 -2.11 5.76 4.77
CA LEU A 137 -0.70 5.44 4.59
C LEU A 137 -0.43 4.74 3.24
N PHE A 138 -1.26 3.76 2.90
CA PHE A 138 -1.12 2.97 1.68
C PHE A 138 -1.20 3.83 0.42
N TYR A 139 -2.15 4.76 0.32
CA TYR A 139 -2.31 5.61 -0.85
C TYR A 139 -1.20 6.65 -0.98
N HIS A 140 -0.68 7.20 0.13
CA HIS A 140 0.53 8.03 0.11
C HIS A 140 1.76 7.26 -0.38
N TYR A 141 1.95 6.02 0.11
CA TYR A 141 3.03 5.14 -0.35
C TYR A 141 2.90 4.80 -1.83
N ARG A 142 1.69 4.43 -2.26
CA ARG A 142 1.35 4.11 -3.66
C ARG A 142 1.70 5.27 -4.58
N GLN A 143 1.31 6.49 -4.22
CA GLN A 143 1.61 7.69 -5.01
C GLN A 143 3.10 8.08 -4.97
N TRP A 144 3.81 7.79 -3.88
CA TRP A 144 5.26 7.92 -3.85
C TRP A 144 5.94 6.94 -4.83
N ARG A 145 5.58 5.65 -4.80
CA ARG A 145 6.07 4.65 -5.77
C ARG A 145 5.72 5.01 -7.20
N TRP A 146 4.52 5.53 -7.41
CA TRP A 146 4.06 6.03 -8.70
C TRP A 146 4.99 7.10 -9.27
N ARG A 147 5.34 8.11 -8.45
CA ARG A 147 6.28 9.16 -8.84
C ARG A 147 7.67 8.62 -9.14
N GLN A 148 8.18 7.66 -8.37
CA GLN A 148 9.47 7.02 -8.65
C GLN A 148 9.46 6.30 -10.01
N LEU A 149 8.39 5.56 -10.30
CA LEU A 149 8.24 4.88 -11.59
C LEU A 149 8.18 5.87 -12.77
N VAL A 150 7.46 6.99 -12.61
CA VAL A 150 7.42 8.08 -13.61
C VAL A 150 8.79 8.70 -13.82
N GLN A 151 9.54 8.98 -12.75
CA GLN A 151 10.92 9.50 -12.82
C GLN A 151 11.87 8.53 -13.54
N ASN A 152 11.62 7.23 -13.39
CA ASN A 152 12.33 6.17 -14.09
C ASN A 152 11.75 5.86 -15.48
N GLN A 153 10.91 6.74 -16.05
CA GLN A 153 10.34 6.61 -17.40
C GLN A 153 9.55 5.29 -17.59
N PHE A 154 8.84 4.86 -16.56
CA PHE A 154 8.12 3.58 -16.53
C PHE A 154 9.03 2.35 -16.72
N ALA A 155 10.32 2.49 -16.42
CA ALA A 155 11.21 1.34 -16.24
C ALA A 155 10.84 0.63 -14.93
N TYR A 156 10.05 -0.41 -15.08
CA TYR A 156 9.83 -1.38 -14.02
C TYR A 156 11.12 -2.12 -13.78
N ASP A 157 11.85 -1.74 -12.73
CA ASP A 157 13.09 -2.41 -12.34
C ASP A 157 12.93 -3.93 -12.35
N GLN A 158 13.86 -4.61 -13.04
CA GLN A 158 14.10 -6.04 -12.83
C GLN A 158 14.73 -6.32 -11.45
N GLY A 159 15.01 -5.27 -10.66
CA GLY A 159 15.55 -5.29 -9.30
C GLY A 159 14.55 -5.63 -8.20
N GLY A 160 13.39 -6.18 -8.56
CA GLY A 160 12.64 -6.99 -7.62
C GLY A 160 13.40 -8.29 -7.43
N GLY A 161 14.38 -8.30 -6.52
CA GLY A 161 14.92 -9.55 -6.01
C GLY A 161 13.76 -10.49 -5.67
N SER A 162 13.97 -11.79 -5.84
CA SER A 162 12.93 -12.80 -5.57
C SER A 162 12.16 -12.42 -4.30
N MET A 163 10.84 -12.68 -4.23
CA MET A 163 10.04 -12.41 -3.03
C MET A 163 10.76 -12.86 -1.74
N LYS A 164 11.54 -13.94 -1.85
CA LYS A 164 12.45 -14.43 -0.81
C LYS A 164 13.56 -13.44 -0.43
N GLU A 165 14.27 -12.84 -1.37
CA GLU A 165 15.37 -11.88 -1.12
C GLU A 165 14.87 -10.59 -0.48
N VAL A 166 13.74 -10.04 -0.94
CA VAL A 166 13.12 -8.88 -0.30
C VAL A 166 12.68 -9.23 1.12
N MET A 167 12.08 -10.40 1.32
CA MET A 167 11.66 -10.87 2.64
C MET A 167 12.86 -11.12 3.57
N GLU A 168 13.93 -11.73 3.07
CA GLU A 168 15.17 -11.95 3.83
C GLU A 168 15.78 -10.61 4.24
N LYS A 169 15.80 -9.62 3.34
CA LYS A 169 16.24 -8.26 3.67
C LYS A 169 15.38 -7.63 4.76
N GLU A 170 14.05 -7.70 4.65
CA GLU A 170 13.14 -7.14 5.66
C GLU A 170 13.27 -7.83 7.03
N LEU A 171 13.35 -9.16 7.05
CA LEU A 171 13.55 -9.93 8.28
C LEU A 171 14.92 -9.62 8.89
N ARG A 172 15.97 -9.54 8.07
CA ARG A 172 17.33 -9.18 8.52
C ARG A 172 17.33 -7.84 9.23
N VAL A 173 16.73 -6.81 8.63
CA VAL A 173 16.64 -5.47 9.24
C VAL A 173 15.75 -5.50 10.49
N ALA A 174 14.54 -6.09 10.41
CA ALA A 174 13.60 -6.11 11.54
C ALA A 174 14.12 -6.85 12.78
N PHE A 175 14.97 -7.86 12.59
CA PHE A 175 15.57 -8.64 13.69
C PHE A 175 17.02 -8.24 14.02
N SER A 176 17.62 -7.32 13.25
CA SER A 176 18.97 -6.81 13.50
C SER A 176 19.11 -6.19 14.88
N ARG A 177 20.27 -6.40 15.50
CA ARG A 177 20.63 -5.77 16.78
C ARG A 177 20.94 -4.28 16.62
N GLY A 178 21.36 -3.84 15.43
CA GLY A 178 21.63 -2.44 15.10
C GLY A 178 20.38 -1.59 14.81
N ALA A 179 19.31 -2.23 14.30
CA ALA A 179 18.04 -1.56 14.00
C ALA A 179 17.12 -1.42 15.23
N GLN A 180 17.12 -2.40 16.13
CA GLN A 180 16.32 -2.34 17.37
C GLN A 180 17.10 -2.90 18.58
N PRO A 181 17.53 -2.06 19.54
CA PRO A 181 18.24 -2.50 20.73
C PRO A 181 17.47 -3.55 21.54
N VAL A 182 18.21 -4.49 22.14
CA VAL A 182 17.61 -5.59 22.93
C VAL A 182 16.78 -5.06 24.10
N TRP A 183 17.24 -4.02 24.80
CA TRP A 183 16.52 -3.42 25.93
C TRP A 183 15.16 -2.83 25.49
N PHE A 184 15.11 -2.22 24.31
CA PHE A 184 13.88 -1.63 23.77
C PHE A 184 12.90 -2.72 23.34
N ARG A 185 13.38 -3.86 22.82
CA ARG A 185 12.54 -5.04 22.55
C ARG A 185 11.91 -5.61 23.82
N VAL A 186 12.69 -5.77 24.89
CA VAL A 186 12.19 -6.26 26.18
C VAL A 186 11.14 -5.31 26.73
N LEU A 187 11.43 -4.01 26.76
CA LEU A 187 10.50 -2.98 27.24
C LEU A 187 9.18 -2.99 26.44
N LYS A 188 9.27 -3.05 25.11
CA LYS A 188 8.10 -3.12 24.22
C LYS A 188 7.20 -4.31 24.55
N TRP A 189 7.78 -5.50 24.72
CA TRP A 189 7.00 -6.71 25.00
C TRP A 189 6.45 -6.76 26.43
N VAL A 190 7.20 -6.29 27.43
CA VAL A 190 6.69 -6.15 28.80
C VAL A 190 5.49 -5.21 28.80
N LEU A 191 5.61 -4.03 28.19
CA LEU A 191 4.50 -3.09 28.09
C LEU A 191 3.29 -3.70 27.36
N PHE A 192 3.52 -4.38 26.23
CA PHE A 192 2.44 -4.99 25.46
C PHE A 192 1.69 -6.07 26.25
N ILE A 193 2.41 -6.94 26.94
CA ILE A 193 1.83 -8.01 27.76
C ILE A 193 1.11 -7.41 28.97
N SER A 194 1.71 -6.45 29.68
CA SER A 194 1.09 -5.78 30.83
C SER A 194 -0.23 -5.10 30.45
N LEU A 195 -0.26 -4.37 29.33
CA LEU A 195 -1.49 -3.76 28.80
C LEU A 195 -2.53 -4.82 28.41
N THR A 196 -2.11 -5.92 27.79
CA THR A 196 -3.01 -7.03 27.44
C THR A 196 -3.65 -7.65 28.69
N VAL A 197 -2.87 -7.89 29.74
CA VAL A 197 -3.37 -8.42 31.02
C VAL A 197 -4.30 -7.41 31.70
N ALA A 198 -3.96 -6.13 31.72
CA ALA A 198 -4.79 -5.08 32.31
C ALA A 198 -6.15 -4.95 31.59
N LEU A 199 -6.15 -5.06 30.26
CA LEU A 199 -7.35 -4.94 29.44
C LEU A 199 -8.14 -6.26 29.33
N ARG A 200 -7.69 -7.37 29.92
CA ARG A 200 -8.27 -8.71 29.68
C ARG A 200 -9.76 -8.85 29.97
N ARG A 201 -10.32 -7.99 30.84
CA ARG A 201 -11.75 -7.97 31.20
C ARG A 201 -12.53 -6.81 30.58
N SER A 202 -11.89 -5.98 29.76
CA SER A 202 -12.55 -4.83 29.13
C SER A 202 -13.01 -5.17 27.71
N ALA A 203 -14.03 -4.46 27.25
CA ALA A 203 -14.45 -4.51 25.85
C ALA A 203 -13.35 -3.99 24.89
N THR A 204 -12.39 -3.22 25.41
CA THR A 204 -11.28 -2.63 24.64
C THR A 204 -10.13 -3.59 24.35
N LEU A 205 -10.10 -4.80 24.96
CA LEU A 205 -9.09 -5.82 24.66
C LEU A 205 -8.99 -6.13 23.17
N ARG A 206 -10.14 -6.27 22.50
CA ARG A 206 -10.20 -6.57 21.05
C ARG A 206 -9.59 -5.44 20.22
N VAL A 207 -9.86 -4.20 20.61
CA VAL A 207 -9.27 -3.01 19.98
C VAL A 207 -7.77 -2.96 20.19
N TRP A 208 -7.29 -3.32 21.38
CA TRP A 208 -5.85 -3.37 21.69
C TRP A 208 -5.13 -4.48 20.92
N LEU A 209 -5.67 -5.70 20.92
CA LEU A 209 -5.07 -6.86 20.25
C LEU A 209 -5.00 -6.70 18.73
N LEU A 210 -5.95 -5.98 18.13
CA LEU A 210 -5.94 -5.70 16.69
C LEU A 210 -5.20 -4.39 16.35
N GLY A 211 -5.38 -3.35 17.17
CA GLY A 211 -4.82 -2.03 16.96
C GLY A 211 -3.31 -1.96 17.22
N GLY A 212 -2.80 -2.65 18.25
CA GLY A 212 -1.38 -2.64 18.61
C GLY A 212 -0.47 -3.17 17.48
N PRO A 213 -0.72 -4.37 16.94
CA PRO A 213 0.01 -4.87 15.78
C PRO A 213 -0.13 -3.98 14.55
N LEU A 214 -1.31 -3.39 14.32
CA LEU A 214 -1.52 -2.47 13.20
C LEU A 214 -0.70 -1.19 13.35
N VAL A 215 -0.63 -0.60 14.54
CA VAL A 215 0.24 0.55 14.83
C VAL A 215 1.71 0.18 14.61
N GLY A 216 2.12 -1.01 15.06
CA GLY A 216 3.48 -1.52 14.79
C GLY A 216 3.79 -1.63 13.29
N LEU A 217 2.85 -2.15 12.50
CA LEU A 217 2.95 -2.20 11.04
C LEU A 217 3.01 -0.79 10.43
N VAL A 218 2.15 0.12 10.85
CA VAL A 218 2.14 1.52 10.38
C VAL A 218 3.49 2.18 10.66
N VAL A 219 4.03 2.04 11.87
CA VAL A 219 5.35 2.58 12.23
C VAL A 219 6.45 1.95 11.36
N HIS A 220 6.45 0.62 11.21
CA HIS A 220 7.39 -0.08 10.35
C HIS A 220 7.34 0.43 8.90
N PHE A 221 6.14 0.65 8.36
CA PHE A 221 5.95 1.14 6.99
C PHE A 221 6.31 2.62 6.82
N ILE A 222 6.04 3.49 7.81
CA ILE A 222 6.53 4.88 7.81
C ILE A 222 8.06 4.87 7.77
N TYR A 223 8.69 4.03 8.57
CA TYR A 223 10.14 3.90 8.62
C TYR A 223 10.70 3.45 7.26
N ARG A 224 10.06 2.44 6.65
CA ARG A 224 10.41 1.97 5.31
C ARG A 224 10.24 3.05 4.24
N TRP A 225 9.17 3.84 4.32
CA TRP A 225 8.94 4.95 3.39
C TRP A 225 10.02 6.02 3.53
N LYS A 226 10.35 6.40 4.77
CA LYS A 226 11.36 7.43 5.05
C LYS A 226 12.79 7.00 4.70
N THR A 227 13.09 5.71 4.81
CA THR A 227 14.39 5.14 4.44
C THR A 227 14.48 4.71 2.98
N ALA A 228 13.46 4.96 2.16
CA ALA A 228 13.36 4.47 0.78
C ALA A 228 13.68 2.95 0.68
N ALA A 229 12.99 2.15 1.51
CA ALA A 229 13.22 0.72 1.67
C ALA A 229 14.65 0.37 2.11
N TRP A 230 15.11 1.03 3.18
CA TRP A 230 16.41 0.77 3.82
C TRP A 230 17.61 1.12 2.96
N THR A 231 17.47 2.12 2.09
CA THR A 231 18.53 2.65 1.22
C THR A 231 19.04 4.01 1.67
N GLN A 232 18.28 4.74 2.49
CA GLN A 232 18.67 5.99 3.11
C GLN A 232 18.57 5.94 4.65
N PRO A 233 19.43 6.65 5.38
CA PRO A 233 19.38 6.66 6.84
C PRO A 233 18.24 7.55 7.33
N TRP A 234 17.54 7.12 8.37
CA TRP A 234 16.50 7.91 9.01
C TRP A 234 16.44 7.57 10.50
N GLY A 235 16.18 8.53 11.39
CA GLY A 235 15.94 8.23 12.81
C GLY A 235 17.17 7.85 13.66
N GLY A 236 18.39 7.86 13.11
CA GLY A 236 19.64 7.68 13.88
C GLY A 236 20.02 6.24 14.23
N TRP A 237 19.35 5.24 13.64
CA TRP A 237 19.66 3.82 13.82
C TRP A 237 20.53 3.28 12.67
N GLU A 238 21.28 2.19 12.90
CA GLU A 238 22.21 1.59 11.91
C GLU A 238 21.49 0.68 10.90
N ASP A 239 20.32 1.10 10.40
CA ASP A 239 19.48 0.26 9.54
C ASP A 239 20.12 -0.02 8.18
N LEU A 240 20.97 0.88 7.69
CA LEU A 240 21.72 0.71 6.45
C LEU A 240 22.77 -0.39 6.56
N ALA A 241 23.51 -0.43 7.68
CA ALA A 241 24.48 -1.48 7.93
C ALA A 241 23.77 -2.84 8.01
N ALA A 242 22.62 -2.89 8.70
CA ALA A 242 21.79 -4.09 8.77
C ALA A 242 21.22 -4.55 7.41
N ALA A 243 21.00 -3.62 6.48
CA ALA A 243 20.46 -3.88 5.15
C ALA A 243 21.53 -4.22 4.09
N GLN A 244 22.80 -3.87 4.32
CA GLN A 244 23.94 -4.04 3.40
C GLN A 244 24.89 -5.18 3.76
N ASP A 245 24.69 -5.85 4.90
CA ASP A 245 25.56 -6.91 5.40
C ASP A 245 25.45 -8.19 4.54
N ASP A 246 26.04 -8.13 3.35
CA ASP A 246 26.37 -9.25 2.45
C ASP A 246 27.89 -9.42 2.47
N ARG A 247 28.44 -9.94 3.58
CA ARG A 247 29.75 -10.60 3.61
C ARG A 247 29.76 -11.76 4.59
#